data_AF-A0A1G8JXU1-F1
#
_entry.id   AF-A0A1G8JXU1-F1
#
_cell.length_a   1.000
_cell.length_b   1.000
_cell.length_c   1.000
_cell.angle_alpha   90.00
_cell.angle_beta   90.00
_cell.angle_gamma   90.00
#
_symmetry.space_group_name_H-M   'P 1'
#
loop_
_entity.id
_entity.type
_entity.pdbx_description
1 polymer ?
#
loop_
_entity_poly.entity_id
_entity_poly.type
_entity_poly.pdbx_seq_one_letter_code
_entity_poly.pdbx_strand_id
1 'polypeptide(L)'
;MGLSELYAQLSHLNSRKRELEYAIGINKKRLSEVEAIKKNLISFVSRNYTDVNSSADGIDRTFHDGLDGPETVYKILFTNKSLYEQDSAGDSNLSSCVTNLTTEIKNTTDKLEQLRRELDSVNSSIRTTEAAIAAEKRRLEEEARRQREAELAAASKRG
;
A
#
# COMPACT_ATOMS: atom_id res chain seq x y z
N MET A 1 26.65 -19.47 -20.95
CA MET A 1 26.88 -18.39 -19.98
C MET A 1 27.98 -18.80 -19.04
N GLY A 2 28.97 -17.94 -18.82
CA GLY A 2 30.05 -18.21 -17.87
C GLY A 2 29.70 -17.78 -16.43
N LEU A 3 30.48 -18.20 -15.44
CA LEU A 3 30.28 -17.80 -14.03
C LEU A 3 30.21 -16.28 -13.84
N SER A 4 31.03 -15.53 -14.56
CA SER A 4 31.05 -14.06 -14.48
C SER A 4 29.69 -13.44 -14.84
N GLU A 5 29.07 -13.93 -15.93
CA GLU A 5 27.76 -13.46 -16.38
C GLU A 5 26.65 -13.82 -15.40
N LEU A 6 26.70 -15.03 -14.84
CA LEU A 6 25.73 -15.47 -13.84
C LEU A 6 25.81 -14.65 -12.54
N TYR A 7 27.01 -14.30 -12.09
CA TYR A 7 27.19 -13.40 -10.94
C TYR A 7 26.72 -11.98 -11.23
N ALA A 8 26.98 -11.47 -12.44
CA ALA A 8 26.48 -10.16 -12.85
C ALA A 8 24.94 -10.13 -12.86
N GLN A 9 24.31 -11.18 -13.40
CA GLN A 9 22.87 -11.34 -13.37
C GLN A 9 22.32 -11.43 -11.94
N LEU A 10 22.95 -12.22 -11.07
CA LEU A 10 22.56 -12.33 -9.66
C LEU A 10 22.67 -10.99 -8.93
N SER A 11 23.72 -10.22 -9.19
CA SER A 11 23.90 -8.87 -8.63
C SER A 11 22.78 -7.93 -9.08
N HIS A 12 22.45 -7.94 -10.38
CA HIS A 12 21.35 -7.15 -10.93
C HIS A 12 20.00 -7.50 -10.30
N LEU A 13 19.69 -8.80 -10.21
CA LEU A 13 18.45 -9.28 -9.58
C LEU A 13 18.37 -8.89 -8.10
N ASN A 14 19.47 -8.98 -7.35
CA ASN A 14 19.52 -8.53 -5.95
C ASN A 14 19.35 -7.02 -5.81
N SER A 15 19.86 -6.22 -6.75
CA SER A 15 19.57 -4.78 -6.78
C SER A 15 18.07 -4.53 -6.98
N ARG A 16 17.48 -5.20 -7.97
CA ARG A 16 16.05 -5.07 -8.27
C ARG A 16 15.17 -5.50 -7.09
N LYS A 17 15.54 -6.58 -6.39
CA LYS A 17 14.88 -7.03 -5.17
C LYS A 17 14.82 -5.92 -4.11
N ARG A 18 15.97 -5.27 -3.83
CA ARG A 18 16.03 -4.17 -2.85
C ARG A 18 15.18 -2.97 -3.25
N GLU A 19 15.17 -2.62 -4.53
CA GLU A 19 14.30 -1.55 -5.06
C GLU A 19 12.81 -1.87 -4.83
N LEU A 20 12.40 -3.12 -5.11
CA LEU A 20 11.02 -3.56 -4.91
C LEU A 20 10.64 -3.59 -3.43
N GLU A 21 11.50 -4.10 -2.56
CA GLU A 21 11.29 -4.10 -1.10
C GLU A 21 11.13 -2.67 -0.56
N TYR A 22 11.96 -1.74 -1.02
CA TYR A 22 11.86 -0.33 -0.66
C TYR A 22 10.54 0.30 -1.16
N ALA A 23 10.17 0.06 -2.41
CA ALA A 23 8.93 0.56 -2.99
C ALA A 23 7.69 0.01 -2.27
N ILE A 24 7.70 -1.27 -1.88
CA ILE A 24 6.64 -1.89 -1.07
C ILE A 24 6.55 -1.19 0.29
N GLY A 25 7.69 -0.91 0.94
CA GLY A 25 7.73 -0.17 2.20
C GLY A 25 7.06 1.20 2.12
N ILE A 26 7.40 1.99 1.09
CA ILE A 26 6.78 3.29 0.85
C ILE A 26 5.27 3.17 0.66
N ASN A 27 4.82 2.26 -0.21
CA ASN A 27 3.40 2.15 -0.52
C ASN A 27 2.57 1.63 0.67
N LYS A 28 3.14 0.77 1.53
CA LYS A 28 2.51 0.36 2.79
C LYS A 28 2.30 1.54 3.72
N LYS A 29 3.32 2.40 3.87
CA LYS A 29 3.22 3.61 4.68
C LYS A 29 2.15 4.56 4.14
N ARG A 30 2.18 4.83 2.83
CA ARG A 30 1.18 5.67 2.16
C ARG A 30 -0.25 5.13 2.36
N LEU A 31 -0.45 3.82 2.20
CA LEU A 31 -1.76 3.20 2.41
C LEU A 31 -2.27 3.46 3.84
N SER A 32 -1.44 3.23 4.85
CA SER A 32 -1.80 3.48 6.25
C SER A 32 -2.10 4.94 6.52
N GLU A 33 -1.36 5.88 5.91
CA GLU A 33 -1.59 7.32 6.07
C GLU A 33 -2.93 7.74 5.44
N VAL A 34 -3.25 7.27 4.23
CA VAL A 34 -4.51 7.60 3.55
C VAL A 34 -5.71 7.00 4.29
N GLU A 35 -5.60 5.77 4.80
CA GLU A 35 -6.64 5.14 5.63
C GLU A 35 -6.87 5.93 6.93
N ALA A 36 -5.80 6.39 7.58
CA ALA A 36 -5.90 7.22 8.78
C ALA A 36 -6.57 8.57 8.48
N ILE A 37 -6.21 9.24 7.38
CA ILE A 37 -6.84 10.49 6.94
C ILE A 37 -8.33 10.27 6.70
N LYS A 38 -8.72 9.23 5.95
CA LYS A 38 -10.13 8.92 5.68
C LYS A 38 -10.91 8.68 6.98
N LYS A 39 -10.35 7.91 7.92
CA LYS A 39 -10.98 7.64 9.22
C LYS A 39 -11.15 8.93 10.04
N ASN A 40 -10.12 9.76 10.09
CA ASN A 40 -10.14 11.02 10.83
C ASN A 40 -11.14 12.01 10.24
N LEU A 41 -11.21 12.13 8.92
CA LEU A 41 -12.17 12.96 8.22
C LEU A 41 -13.60 12.57 8.57
N ILE A 42 -13.96 11.29 8.41
CA ILE A 42 -15.30 10.79 8.73
C ILE A 42 -15.64 11.04 10.20
N SER A 43 -14.70 10.76 11.11
CA SER A 43 -14.92 10.91 12.55
C SER A 43 -15.12 12.38 12.95
N PHE A 44 -14.35 13.31 12.37
CA PHE A 44 -14.46 14.74 12.65
C PHE A 44 -15.80 15.29 12.17
N VAL A 45 -16.20 14.96 10.94
CA VAL A 45 -17.48 15.42 10.37
C VAL A 45 -18.66 14.90 11.18
N SER A 46 -18.70 13.60 11.49
CA SER A 46 -19.81 13.02 12.28
C SER A 46 -19.93 13.64 13.68
N ARG A 47 -18.82 14.01 14.31
CA ARG A 47 -18.84 14.71 15.61
C ARG A 47 -19.42 16.11 15.47
N ASN A 48 -18.93 16.91 14.53
CA ASN A 48 -19.45 18.27 14.33
C ASN A 48 -20.93 18.27 13.96
N TYR A 49 -21.36 17.36 13.07
CA TYR A 49 -22.77 17.15 12.76
C TYR A 49 -23.60 16.90 14.03
N THR A 50 -23.13 15.99 14.90
CA THR A 50 -23.84 15.63 16.12
C THR A 50 -23.88 16.80 17.12
N ASP A 51 -22.76 17.49 17.31
CA ASP A 51 -22.63 18.59 18.27
C ASP A 51 -23.50 19.79 17.85
N VAL A 52 -23.45 20.18 16.56
CA VAL A 52 -24.25 21.29 16.03
C VAL A 52 -25.73 20.96 16.11
N ASN A 53 -26.14 19.76 15.69
CA ASN A 53 -27.55 19.40 15.69
C ASN A 53 -28.08 19.22 17.13
N SER A 54 -27.27 18.72 18.06
CA SER A 54 -27.64 18.68 19.49
C SER A 54 -27.84 20.09 20.07
N SER A 55 -27.02 21.06 19.64
CA SER A 55 -27.18 22.47 20.01
C SER A 55 -28.47 23.05 19.43
N ALA A 56 -28.76 22.77 18.15
CA ALA A 56 -29.99 23.18 17.49
C ALA A 56 -31.25 22.61 18.19
N ASP A 57 -31.22 21.33 18.57
CA ASP A 57 -32.27 20.68 19.37
C ASP A 57 -32.47 21.36 20.74
N GLY A 58 -31.39 21.85 21.36
CA GLY A 58 -31.45 22.58 22.63
C GLY A 58 -32.10 23.95 22.48
N ILE A 59 -31.76 24.66 21.40
CA ILE A 59 -32.35 25.95 21.04
C ILE A 59 -33.85 25.78 20.75
N ASP A 60 -34.23 24.79 19.94
CA ASP A 60 -35.62 24.49 19.60
C ASP A 60 -36.47 24.21 20.84
N ARG A 61 -35.94 23.41 21.79
CA ARG A 61 -36.60 23.17 23.07
C ARG A 61 -36.79 24.44 23.89
N THR A 62 -35.74 25.26 24.02
CA THR A 62 -35.79 26.51 24.79
C THR A 62 -36.82 27.49 24.22
N PHE A 63 -36.91 27.60 22.89
CA PHE A 63 -37.92 28.43 22.24
C PHE A 63 -39.33 27.85 22.42
N HIS A 64 -39.48 26.52 22.34
CA HIS A 64 -40.78 25.89 22.54
C HIS A 64 -41.32 26.11 23.97
N ASP A 65 -40.44 26.06 24.98
CA ASP A 65 -40.81 26.28 26.38
C ASP A 65 -41.08 27.76 26.72
N GLY A 66 -40.45 28.70 26.00
CA GLY A 66 -40.50 30.14 26.31
C GLY A 66 -41.52 30.97 25.51
N LEU A 67 -42.07 30.46 24.40
CA LEU A 67 -42.99 31.19 23.54
C LEU A 67 -44.43 30.70 23.71
N ASP A 68 -45.31 31.61 24.14
CA ASP A 68 -46.75 31.38 24.22
C ASP A 68 -47.40 31.83 22.90
N GLY A 69 -47.86 30.87 22.07
CA GLY A 69 -48.59 31.14 20.82
C GLY A 69 -48.13 30.33 19.58
N PRO A 70 -49.06 29.66 18.86
CA PRO A 70 -48.70 28.62 17.88
C PRO A 70 -48.01 29.12 16.59
N GLU A 71 -48.29 30.34 16.13
CA GLU A 71 -47.83 30.80 14.80
C GLU A 71 -46.36 31.27 14.79
N THR A 72 -45.93 31.98 15.83
CA THR A 72 -44.54 32.45 16.00
C THR A 72 -43.58 31.28 16.28
N VAL A 73 -44.05 30.30 17.07
CA VAL A 73 -43.32 29.06 17.36
C VAL A 73 -43.09 28.25 16.07
N TYR A 74 -44.10 28.12 15.21
CA TYR A 74 -43.99 27.35 13.97
C TYR A 74 -42.94 27.90 13.00
N LYS A 75 -42.88 29.23 12.80
CA LYS A 75 -41.89 29.84 11.89
C LYS A 75 -40.46 29.69 12.42
N ILE A 76 -40.24 29.86 13.73
CA ILE A 76 -38.92 29.73 14.35
C ILE A 76 -38.44 28.27 14.28
N LEU A 77 -39.28 27.31 14.63
CA LEU A 77 -38.94 25.88 14.54
C LEU A 77 -38.66 25.43 13.10
N PHE A 78 -39.40 25.96 12.12
CA PHE A 78 -39.18 25.61 10.71
C PHE A 78 -37.86 26.19 10.19
N THR A 79 -37.53 27.44 10.53
CA THR A 79 -36.25 28.07 10.18
C THR A 79 -35.08 27.34 10.85
N ASN A 80 -35.20 26.94 12.11
CA ASN A 80 -34.13 26.21 12.80
C ASN A 80 -33.89 24.82 12.21
N LYS A 81 -34.93 24.09 11.80
CA LYS A 81 -34.76 22.81 11.07
C LYS A 81 -33.96 22.93 9.78
N SER A 82 -34.00 24.08 9.11
CA SER A 82 -33.20 24.32 7.90
C SER A 82 -31.72 24.62 8.18
N LEU A 83 -31.35 24.85 9.44
CA LEU A 83 -29.97 25.14 9.88
C LEU A 83 -29.21 23.90 10.36
N TYR A 84 -29.83 22.71 10.32
CA TYR A 84 -29.14 21.47 10.70
C TYR A 84 -27.98 21.23 9.73
N GLU A 85 -26.81 20.98 10.29
CA GLU A 85 -25.65 20.55 9.52
C GLU A 85 -25.97 19.23 8.85
N GLN A 86 -25.40 19.01 7.66
CA GLN A 86 -25.51 17.74 6.95
C GLN A 86 -24.36 16.82 7.37
N ASP A 87 -24.62 15.52 7.42
CA ASP A 87 -23.55 14.56 7.67
C ASP A 87 -22.63 14.44 6.44
N SER A 88 -21.60 13.60 6.53
CA SER A 88 -20.66 13.39 5.42
C SER A 88 -21.29 12.82 4.15
N ALA A 89 -22.52 12.28 4.22
CA ALA A 89 -23.27 11.78 3.07
C ALA A 89 -24.12 12.88 2.41
N GLY A 90 -24.59 13.86 3.19
CA GLY A 90 -25.33 15.02 2.68
C GLY A 90 -24.45 16.12 2.08
N ASP A 91 -23.24 16.34 2.61
CA ASP A 91 -22.30 17.31 2.05
C ASP A 91 -21.58 16.75 0.80
N SER A 92 -21.87 17.32 -0.37
CA SER A 92 -21.32 16.89 -1.66
C SER A 92 -19.80 17.01 -1.76
N ASN A 93 -19.18 17.98 -1.09
CA ASN A 93 -17.74 18.17 -1.10
C ASN A 93 -17.04 17.11 -0.23
N LEU A 94 -17.60 16.83 0.94
CA LEU A 94 -17.07 15.81 1.85
C LEU A 94 -17.24 14.40 1.26
N SER A 95 -18.39 14.10 0.69
CA SER A 95 -18.65 12.84 -0.02
C SER A 95 -17.66 12.64 -1.19
N SER A 96 -17.39 13.68 -1.96
CA SER A 96 -16.37 13.65 -3.03
C SER A 96 -14.96 13.38 -2.48
N CYS A 97 -14.58 14.01 -1.37
CA CYS A 97 -13.29 13.78 -0.73
C CYS A 97 -13.14 12.34 -0.22
N VAL A 98 -14.17 11.79 0.43
CA VAL A 98 -14.20 10.38 0.88
C VAL A 98 -14.09 9.43 -0.31
N THR A 99 -14.73 9.74 -1.43
CA THR A 99 -14.64 8.95 -2.67
C THR A 99 -13.21 8.97 -3.25
N ASN A 100 -12.57 10.14 -3.26
CA ASN A 100 -11.19 10.28 -3.74
C ASN A 100 -10.20 9.48 -2.87
N LEU A 101 -10.33 9.56 -1.54
CA LEU A 101 -9.50 8.80 -0.61
C LEU A 101 -9.74 7.28 -0.77
N THR A 102 -10.97 6.86 -1.02
CA THR A 102 -11.30 5.45 -1.28
C THR A 102 -10.66 4.95 -2.57
N THR A 103 -10.68 5.76 -3.62
CA THR A 103 -10.02 5.46 -4.88
C THR A 103 -8.51 5.34 -4.70
N GLU A 104 -7.90 6.24 -3.93
CA GLU A 104 -6.46 6.22 -3.64
C GLU A 104 -6.03 4.98 -2.84
N ILE A 105 -6.83 4.57 -1.85
CA ILE A 105 -6.63 3.32 -1.09
C ILE A 105 -6.63 2.13 -2.05
N LYS A 106 -7.61 2.06 -2.96
CA LYS A 106 -7.71 0.98 -3.95
C LYS A 106 -6.48 0.97 -4.86
N ASN A 107 -6.14 2.11 -5.47
CA ASN A 107 -5.00 2.23 -6.38
C ASN A 107 -3.68 1.83 -5.69
N THR A 108 -3.49 2.25 -4.44
CA THR A 108 -2.29 1.91 -3.66
C THR A 108 -2.26 0.41 -3.32
N THR A 109 -3.41 -0.17 -3.00
CA THR A 109 -3.54 -1.61 -2.73
C THR A 109 -3.22 -2.44 -3.97
N ASP A 110 -3.80 -2.09 -5.12
CA ASP A 110 -3.53 -2.75 -6.41
C ASP A 110 -2.04 -2.65 -6.76
N LYS A 111 -1.43 -1.47 -6.52
CA LYS A 111 0.01 -1.27 -6.75
C LYS A 111 0.87 -2.14 -5.83
N LEU A 112 0.50 -2.28 -4.56
CA LEU A 112 1.19 -3.16 -3.62
C LEU A 112 1.13 -4.62 -4.05
N GLU A 113 -0.02 -5.09 -4.53
CA GLU A 113 -0.15 -6.44 -5.07
C GLU A 113 0.75 -6.66 -6.28
N GLN A 114 0.79 -5.71 -7.22
CA GLN A 114 1.67 -5.78 -8.38
C GLN A 114 3.14 -5.89 -7.95
N LEU A 115 3.59 -5.03 -7.04
CA LEU A 115 4.98 -5.02 -6.55
C LEU A 115 5.34 -6.34 -5.85
N ARG A 116 4.41 -6.94 -5.08
CA ARG A 116 4.62 -8.24 -4.43
C ARG A 116 4.80 -9.36 -5.46
N ARG A 117 3.95 -9.41 -6.48
CA ARG A 117 4.07 -10.41 -7.57
C ARG A 117 5.40 -10.26 -8.31
N GLU A 118 5.84 -9.02 -8.56
CA GLU A 118 7.14 -8.76 -9.18
C GLU A 118 8.29 -9.23 -8.28
N LEU A 119 8.22 -8.94 -6.98
CA LEU A 119 9.20 -9.41 -6.00
C LEU A 119 9.30 -10.94 -5.96
N ASP A 120 8.17 -11.64 -6.00
CA ASP A 120 8.14 -13.11 -6.03
C ASP A 120 8.78 -13.67 -7.32
N SER A 121 8.53 -13.02 -8.46
CA SER A 121 9.18 -13.35 -9.74
C SER A 121 10.69 -13.15 -9.69
N VAL A 122 11.15 -12.02 -9.13
CA VAL A 122 12.58 -11.74 -8.94
C VAL A 122 13.22 -12.75 -8.00
N ASN A 123 12.59 -13.08 -6.87
CA ASN A 123 13.09 -14.10 -5.94
C ASN A 123 13.20 -15.50 -6.61
N SER A 124 12.24 -15.85 -7.46
CA SER A 124 12.29 -17.11 -8.23
C SER A 124 13.44 -17.11 -9.25
N SER A 125 13.68 -15.96 -9.90
CA SER A 125 14.80 -15.78 -10.82
C SER A 125 16.15 -15.86 -10.09
N ILE A 126 16.27 -15.25 -8.91
CA ILE A 126 17.46 -15.35 -8.05
C ILE A 126 17.80 -16.81 -7.76
N ARG A 127 16.82 -17.59 -7.28
CA ARG A 127 17.01 -19.02 -6.97
C ARG A 127 17.46 -19.82 -8.19
N THR A 128 16.89 -19.51 -9.36
CA THR A 128 17.27 -20.15 -10.63
C THR A 128 18.70 -19.81 -11.01
N THR A 129 19.10 -18.54 -10.91
CA THR A 129 20.48 -18.10 -11.19
C THR A 129 21.47 -18.70 -10.19
N GLU A 130 21.13 -18.79 -8.91
CA GLU A 130 21.96 -19.45 -7.88
C GLU A 130 22.18 -20.94 -8.20
N ALA A 131 21.13 -21.65 -8.63
CA ALA A 131 21.23 -23.04 -9.06
C ALA A 131 22.13 -23.19 -10.31
N ALA A 132 22.00 -22.26 -11.27
CA ALA A 132 22.86 -22.23 -12.45
C ALA A 132 24.34 -21.99 -12.10
N ILE A 133 24.62 -21.08 -11.14
CA ILE A 133 25.98 -20.85 -10.62
C ILE A 133 26.53 -22.13 -9.99
N ALA A 134 25.74 -22.82 -9.17
CA ALA A 134 26.17 -24.06 -8.53
C ALA A 134 26.46 -25.17 -9.56
N ALA A 135 25.63 -25.30 -10.58
CA ALA A 135 25.83 -26.25 -11.67
C ALA A 135 27.12 -25.94 -12.46
N GLU A 136 27.33 -24.67 -12.81
CA GLU A 136 28.51 -24.25 -13.56
C GLU A 136 29.81 -24.43 -12.76
N LYS A 137 29.79 -24.16 -11.44
CA LYS A 137 30.92 -24.48 -10.56
C LYS A 137 31.29 -25.95 -10.60
N ARG A 138 30.30 -26.85 -10.46
CA ARG A 138 30.53 -28.30 -10.52
C ARG A 138 31.12 -28.73 -11.87
N ARG A 139 30.62 -28.15 -12.98
CA ARG A 139 31.15 -28.42 -14.32
C ARG A 139 32.63 -28.04 -14.44
N LEU A 140 32.99 -26.85 -13.97
CA LEU A 140 34.38 -26.36 -14.00
C LEU A 140 35.31 -27.18 -13.10
N GLU A 141 34.84 -27.60 -11.92
CA GLU A 141 35.60 -28.49 -11.02
C GLU A 141 35.85 -29.86 -11.64
N GLU A 142 34.85 -30.45 -12.30
CA GLU A 142 35.00 -31.73 -12.97
C GLU A 142 35.96 -31.65 -14.16
N GLU A 143 35.89 -30.58 -14.96
CA GLU A 143 36.84 -30.33 -16.05
C GLU A 143 38.26 -30.16 -15.54
N ALA A 144 38.47 -29.39 -14.48
CA ALA A 144 39.78 -29.23 -13.86
C ALA A 144 40.32 -30.56 -13.30
N ARG A 145 39.46 -31.41 -12.73
CA ARG A 145 39.87 -32.75 -12.25
C ARG A 145 40.31 -33.62 -13.42
N ARG A 146 39.52 -33.69 -14.50
CA ARG A 146 39.86 -34.47 -15.70
C ARG A 146 41.16 -34.00 -16.36
N GLN A 147 41.40 -32.69 -16.40
CA GLN A 147 42.64 -32.13 -16.94
C GLN A 147 43.86 -32.57 -16.10
N ARG A 148 43.77 -32.49 -14.77
CA ARG A 148 44.86 -32.96 -13.88
C ARG A 148 45.13 -34.45 -14.03
N GLU A 149 44.09 -35.27 -14.11
CA GLU A 149 44.23 -36.71 -14.33
C GLU A 149 44.89 -37.02 -15.68
N ALA A 150 44.52 -36.29 -16.74
CA ALA A 150 45.11 -36.43 -18.06
C ALA A 150 46.59 -35.99 -18.08
N GLU A 151 46.94 -34.90 -17.40
CA GLU A 151 48.31 -34.41 -17.25
C GLU A 151 49.19 -35.41 -16.51
N LEU A 152 48.71 -35.97 -15.39
CA LEU A 152 49.41 -37.00 -14.63
C LEU A 152 49.63 -38.27 -15.46
N ALA A 153 48.61 -38.72 -16.19
CA ALA A 153 48.72 -39.88 -17.09
C ALA A 153 49.69 -39.63 -18.26
N ALA A 154 49.72 -38.41 -18.81
CA ALA A 154 50.65 -38.02 -19.85
C ALA A 154 52.10 -37.93 -19.34
N ALA A 155 52.31 -37.41 -18.13
CA ALA A 155 53.61 -37.37 -17.48
C ALA A 155 54.15 -38.77 -17.18
N SER A 156 53.30 -39.68 -16.70
CA SER A 156 53.67 -41.08 -16.42
C SER A 156 54.03 -41.90 -17.67
N LYS A 157 53.64 -41.46 -18.88
CA LYS A 157 53.99 -42.11 -20.15
C LYS A 157 55.29 -41.58 -20.77
N ARG A 158 55.85 -40.49 -20.24
CA ARG A 158 57.07 -39.83 -20.75
C ARG A 158 58.32 -40.12 -19.93
N GLY A 159 58.18 -40.66 -18.71
CA GLY A 159 59.27 -41.18 -17.89
C GLY A 159 59.37 -42.69 -18.03
#